data_AF-A0A6I2H3F7-F1
#
_entry.id   AF-A0A6I2H3F7-F1
#
_cell.length_a   1.000
_cell.length_b   1.000
_cell.length_c   1.000
_cell.angle_alpha   90.00
_cell.angle_beta   90.00
_cell.angle_gamma   90.00
#
_symmetry.space_group_name_H-M   'P 1'
#
loop_
_entity.id
_entity.type
_entity.pdbx_description
1 polymer ?
#
loop_
_entity_poly.entity_id
_entity_poly.type
_entity_poly.pdbx_seq_one_letter_code
_entity_poly.pdbx_strand_id
1 'polypeptide(L)'
;MSRLLETLQSLKLVRDAAAARALVPAGERPEVSLLRLCDGGQLVGGLSVSLGVRPDELVGPLTLAMGGAARGLRVLDVRERPVLELQVMAGTLTERWEVEDLYALVHNLNDLYRDAADTARIAVLSEWEDALQLWCVPRTALARLLQEPFFQPQNRRALLPAAAR
;
A
#
# COMPACT_ATOMS: atom_id res chain seq x y z
N MET A 1 10.83 12.21 20.90
CA MET A 1 9.62 11.92 20.09
C MET A 1 9.69 10.43 19.73
N SER A 2 8.60 9.75 19.39
CA SER A 2 8.73 8.31 19.10
C SER A 2 9.59 8.11 17.84
N ARG A 3 10.51 7.14 17.86
CA ARG A 3 11.41 6.82 16.73
C ARG A 3 10.64 6.59 15.42
N LEU A 4 9.41 6.06 15.53
CA LEU A 4 8.45 5.95 14.43
C LEU A 4 8.22 7.30 13.75
N LEU A 5 7.70 8.30 14.48
CA LEU A 5 7.35 9.60 13.92
C LEU A 5 8.57 10.35 13.39
N GLU A 6 9.72 10.26 14.08
CA GLU A 6 10.98 10.85 13.60
C GLU A 6 11.38 10.25 12.24
N THR A 7 11.30 8.94 12.10
CA THR A 7 11.59 8.24 10.85
C THR A 7 10.62 8.65 9.74
N LEU A 8 9.30 8.60 10.00
CA LEU A 8 8.29 8.94 9.01
C LEU A 8 8.38 10.41 8.57
N GLN A 9 8.70 11.34 9.50
CA GLN A 9 8.88 12.76 9.19
C GLN A 9 10.13 13.00 8.32
N SER A 10 11.26 12.37 8.66
CA SER A 10 12.49 12.49 7.86
C SER A 10 12.32 11.99 6.43
N LEU A 11 11.48 10.95 6.25
CA LEU A 11 11.14 10.37 4.95
C LEU A 11 9.99 11.11 4.24
N LYS A 12 9.43 12.17 4.84
CA LYS A 12 8.27 12.94 4.32
C LYS A 12 7.04 12.06 4.06
N LEU A 13 6.80 11.10 4.94
CA LEU A 13 5.73 10.10 4.85
C LEU A 13 4.51 10.43 5.71
N VAL A 14 4.54 11.58 6.38
CA VAL A 14 3.43 12.10 7.20
C VAL A 14 2.85 13.32 6.50
N ARG A 15 1.52 13.40 6.42
CA ARG A 15 0.81 14.54 5.82
C ARG A 15 0.88 15.77 6.71
N ASP A 16 0.49 15.62 7.98
CA ASP A 16 0.54 16.66 8.99
C ASP A 16 1.24 16.13 10.25
N ALA A 17 2.38 16.73 10.58
CA ALA A 17 3.19 16.33 11.71
C ALA A 17 2.52 16.55 13.08
N ALA A 18 1.69 17.58 13.22
CA ALA A 18 1.00 17.90 14.46
C ALA A 18 -0.19 16.95 14.67
N ALA A 19 -1.00 16.73 13.63
CA ALA A 19 -2.11 15.78 13.67
C ALA A 19 -1.62 14.34 13.92
N ALA A 20 -0.53 13.92 13.25
CA ALA A 20 0.08 12.62 13.49
C ALA A 20 0.57 12.43 14.93
N ARG A 21 1.15 13.46 15.56
CA ARG A 21 1.56 13.39 16.97
C ARG A 21 0.36 13.24 17.91
N ALA A 22 -0.74 13.92 17.62
CA ALA A 22 -1.96 13.83 18.43
C ALA A 22 -2.59 12.43 18.41
N LEU A 23 -2.38 11.66 17.32
CA LEU A 23 -2.88 10.30 17.20
C LEU A 23 -2.03 9.26 17.92
N VAL A 24 -0.75 9.51 18.21
CA VAL A 24 0.16 8.49 18.76
C VAL A 24 0.26 8.61 20.29
N PRO A 25 -0.37 7.70 21.07
CA PRO A 25 -0.30 7.74 22.52
C PRO A 25 1.12 7.46 23.04
N ALA A 26 1.45 8.01 24.20
CA ALA A 26 2.71 7.73 24.86
C ALA A 26 2.79 6.24 25.27
N GLY A 27 3.88 5.56 24.90
CA GLY A 27 4.12 4.17 25.26
C GLY A 27 3.38 3.12 24.39
N GLU A 28 2.59 3.54 23.40
CA GLU A 28 1.98 2.61 22.45
C GLU A 28 3.08 1.92 21.61
N ARG A 29 2.85 0.65 21.25
CA ARG A 29 3.78 -0.10 20.42
C ARG A 29 3.87 0.55 19.03
N PRO A 30 5.07 0.79 18.47
CA PRO A 30 5.23 1.46 17.19
C PRO A 30 4.44 0.86 16.01
N GLU A 31 4.30 -0.47 15.96
CA GLU A 31 3.54 -1.16 14.92
C GLU A 31 2.03 -0.84 15.01
N VAL A 32 1.50 -0.66 16.22
CA VAL A 32 0.09 -0.27 16.45
C VAL A 32 -0.11 1.20 16.09
N SER A 33 0.83 2.06 16.49
CA SER A 33 0.80 3.48 16.13
C SER A 33 0.87 3.69 14.61
N LEU A 34 1.57 2.83 13.87
CA LEU A 34 1.59 2.88 12.41
C LEU A 34 0.20 2.59 11.81
N LEU A 35 -0.51 1.58 12.33
CA LEU A 35 -1.88 1.27 11.90
C LEU A 35 -2.83 2.44 12.18
N ARG A 36 -2.75 3.03 13.38
CA ARG A 36 -3.54 4.19 13.77
C ARG A 36 -3.25 5.43 12.92
N LEU A 37 -2.00 5.65 12.53
CA LEU A 37 -1.64 6.73 11.61
C LEU A 37 -2.20 6.50 10.20
N CYS A 38 -2.26 5.24 9.75
CA CYS A 38 -2.88 4.87 8.48
C CYS A 38 -4.38 5.13 8.51
N ASP A 39 -5.05 4.62 9.54
CA ASP A 39 -6.48 4.75 9.75
C ASP A 39 -6.92 6.22 9.92
N GLY A 40 -6.17 6.99 10.71
CA GLY A 40 -6.39 8.43 10.87
C GLY A 40 -5.97 9.29 9.66
N GLY A 41 -5.65 8.67 8.52
CA GLY A 41 -5.36 9.34 7.26
C GLY A 41 -4.08 10.17 7.26
N GLN A 42 -3.16 9.96 8.20
CA GLN A 42 -1.95 10.78 8.35
C GLN A 42 -0.75 10.27 7.55
N LEU A 43 -0.79 9.04 7.07
CA LEU A 43 0.23 8.51 6.17
C LEU A 43 0.03 9.04 4.74
N VAL A 44 1.11 9.51 4.13
CA VAL A 44 1.13 9.79 2.69
C VAL A 44 0.98 8.47 1.94
N GLY A 45 -0.06 8.34 1.11
CA GLY A 45 -0.36 7.11 0.39
C GLY A 45 -0.93 5.98 1.26
N GLY A 46 -1.31 6.25 2.52
CA GLY A 46 -2.03 5.29 3.36
C GLY A 46 -3.52 5.22 2.97
N LEU A 47 -4.09 4.01 3.06
CA LEU A 47 -5.49 3.72 2.83
C LEU A 47 -6.00 2.78 3.93
N SER A 48 -7.10 3.15 4.57
CA SER A 48 -7.91 2.29 5.43
C SER A 48 -9.07 1.77 4.60
N VAL A 49 -9.13 0.45 4.36
CA VAL A 49 -10.06 -0.18 3.42
C VAL A 49 -10.97 -1.11 4.18
N SER A 50 -12.29 -0.89 4.13
CA SER A 50 -13.25 -1.81 4.75
C SER A 50 -13.09 -3.22 4.19
N LEU A 51 -13.22 -4.23 5.06
CA LEU A 51 -13.05 -5.64 4.69
C LEU A 51 -14.06 -6.14 3.64
N GLY A 52 -15.17 -5.42 3.43
CA GLY A 52 -16.17 -5.74 2.41
C GLY A 52 -15.92 -5.11 1.03
N VAL A 53 -14.87 -4.29 0.88
CA VAL A 53 -14.56 -3.63 -0.40
C VAL A 53 -14.14 -4.67 -1.44
N ARG A 54 -14.67 -4.53 -2.65
CA ARG A 54 -14.33 -5.42 -3.76
C ARG A 54 -13.02 -4.98 -4.42
N PRO A 55 -12.25 -5.92 -5.00
CA PRO A 55 -11.02 -5.56 -5.71
C PRO A 55 -11.20 -4.57 -6.88
N ASP A 56 -12.29 -4.67 -7.64
CA ASP A 56 -12.59 -3.75 -8.74
C ASP A 56 -12.89 -2.31 -8.27
N GLU A 57 -13.42 -2.15 -7.05
CA GLU A 57 -13.65 -0.84 -6.44
C GLU A 57 -12.34 -0.21 -5.95
N LEU A 58 -11.38 -1.04 -5.51
CA LEU A 58 -10.14 -0.60 -4.89
C LEU A 58 -9.01 -0.29 -5.90
N VAL A 59 -9.07 -0.85 -7.11
CA VAL A 59 -7.99 -0.69 -8.11
C VAL A 59 -7.71 0.78 -8.46
N GLY A 60 -8.75 1.61 -8.61
CA GLY A 60 -8.62 3.04 -8.90
C GLY A 60 -7.95 3.81 -7.75
N PRO A 61 -8.48 3.75 -6.52
CA PRO A 61 -7.84 4.36 -5.35
C PRO A 61 -6.39 3.93 -5.14
N LEU A 62 -6.07 2.63 -5.29
CA LEU A 62 -4.71 2.12 -5.15
C LEU A 62 -3.78 2.67 -6.23
N THR A 63 -4.17 2.61 -7.50
CA THR A 63 -3.33 3.10 -8.60
C THR A 63 -3.10 4.61 -8.52
N LEU A 64 -4.08 5.37 -8.05
CA LEU A 64 -3.92 6.80 -7.77
C LEU A 64 -2.90 7.05 -6.65
N ALA A 65 -3.00 6.30 -5.55
CA ALA A 65 -2.11 6.40 -4.41
C ALA A 65 -0.68 5.89 -4.72
N MET A 66 -0.55 4.87 -5.58
CA MET A 66 0.73 4.39 -6.08
C MET A 66 1.48 5.47 -6.87
N GLY A 67 0.75 6.30 -7.61
CA GLY A 67 1.32 7.38 -8.42
C GLY A 67 2.07 6.88 -9.65
N GLY A 68 2.85 7.77 -10.27
CA GLY A 68 3.69 7.44 -11.43
C GLY A 68 2.91 6.81 -12.58
N ALA A 69 3.52 5.80 -13.22
CA ALA A 69 2.93 5.01 -14.29
C ALA A 69 1.59 4.35 -13.91
N ALA A 70 1.38 4.00 -12.62
CA ALA A 70 0.15 3.34 -12.19
C ALA A 70 -1.12 4.18 -12.43
N ARG A 71 -1.02 5.52 -12.43
CA ARG A 71 -2.14 6.41 -12.76
C ARG A 71 -2.71 6.22 -14.17
N GLY A 72 -1.92 5.59 -15.05
CA GLY A 72 -2.34 5.27 -16.41
C GLY A 72 -3.09 3.94 -16.54
N LEU A 73 -3.20 3.14 -15.46
CA LEU A 73 -3.93 1.87 -15.50
C LEU A 73 -5.39 2.11 -15.88
N ARG A 74 -5.90 1.30 -16.81
CA ARG A 74 -7.32 1.26 -17.15
C ARG A 74 -7.88 -0.12 -16.91
N VAL A 75 -9.06 -0.20 -16.29
CA VAL A 75 -9.86 -1.41 -16.27
C VAL A 75 -10.68 -1.44 -17.55
N LEU A 76 -10.52 -2.48 -18.35
CA LEU A 76 -11.19 -2.66 -19.64
C LEU A 76 -12.48 -3.48 -19.51
N ASP A 77 -12.45 -4.50 -18.66
CA ASP A 77 -13.57 -5.41 -18.44
C ASP A 77 -13.50 -5.98 -17.02
N VAL A 78 -14.66 -6.30 -16.45
CA VAL A 78 -14.81 -6.93 -15.14
C VAL A 78 -15.82 -8.06 -15.29
N ARG A 79 -15.41 -9.28 -14.95
CA ARG A 79 -16.26 -10.47 -15.05
C ARG A 79 -16.36 -11.18 -13.73
N GLU A 80 -17.56 -11.58 -13.37
CA GLU A 80 -17.84 -12.37 -12.17
C GLU A 80 -18.15 -13.81 -12.60
N ARG A 81 -17.17 -14.74 -12.57
CA ARG A 81 -17.37 -16.23 -12.55
C ARG A 81 -16.09 -17.06 -12.75
N PRO A 82 -15.80 -18.08 -11.91
CA PRO A 82 -16.20 -18.27 -10.50
C PRO A 82 -15.41 -17.37 -9.52
N VAL A 83 -14.35 -16.74 -10.00
CA VAL A 83 -13.55 -15.71 -9.31
C VAL A 83 -13.79 -14.38 -10.03
N LEU A 84 -13.59 -13.24 -9.35
CA LEU A 84 -13.61 -11.94 -10.00
C LEU A 84 -12.43 -11.85 -10.97
N GLU A 85 -12.71 -11.47 -12.20
CA GLU A 85 -11.69 -11.30 -13.22
C GLU A 85 -11.62 -9.85 -13.67
N LEU A 86 -10.41 -9.30 -13.65
CA LEU A 86 -10.12 -7.96 -14.14
C LEU A 86 -9.31 -8.06 -15.43
N GLN A 87 -9.84 -7.48 -16.51
CA GLN A 87 -9.02 -7.18 -17.68
C GLN A 87 -8.52 -5.75 -17.55
N VAL A 88 -7.20 -5.57 -17.53
CA VAL A 88 -6.56 -4.27 -17.33
C VAL A 88 -5.61 -3.93 -18.47
N MET A 89 -5.35 -2.64 -18.64
CA MET A 89 -4.36 -2.12 -19.57
C MET A 89 -3.42 -1.15 -18.86
N ALA A 90 -2.12 -1.38 -18.98
CA ALA A 90 -1.05 -0.54 -18.47
C ALA A 90 -0.16 -0.11 -19.64
N GLY A 91 -0.33 1.13 -20.11
CA GLY A 91 0.32 1.57 -21.35
C GLY A 91 -0.17 0.75 -22.54
N THR A 92 0.72 -0.05 -23.14
CA THR A 92 0.41 -0.95 -24.26
C THR A 92 0.21 -2.41 -23.84
N LEU A 93 0.45 -2.74 -22.57
CA LEU A 93 0.30 -4.09 -22.04
C LEU A 93 -1.14 -4.30 -21.58
N THR A 94 -1.76 -5.40 -22.02
CA THR A 94 -3.07 -5.84 -21.55
C THR A 94 -2.89 -7.13 -20.77
N GLU A 95 -3.45 -7.19 -19.58
CA GLU A 95 -3.45 -8.38 -18.73
C GLU A 95 -4.87 -8.77 -18.31
N ARG A 96 -5.02 -10.04 -17.94
CA ARG A 96 -6.23 -10.63 -17.39
C ARG A 96 -5.85 -11.26 -16.06
N TRP A 97 -6.51 -10.83 -14.99
CA TRP A 97 -6.22 -11.26 -13.64
C TRP A 97 -7.43 -11.93 -13.03
N GLU A 98 -7.24 -13.12 -12.47
CA GLU A 98 -8.15 -13.67 -11.48
C GLU A 98 -7.79 -13.04 -10.12
N VAL A 99 -8.76 -12.39 -9.49
CA VAL A 99 -8.57 -11.59 -8.28
C VAL A 99 -9.53 -12.09 -7.21
N GLU A 100 -9.06 -13.07 -6.45
CA GLU A 100 -9.86 -13.71 -5.38
C GLU A 100 -10.14 -12.75 -4.22
N ASP A 101 -9.17 -11.93 -3.86
CA ASP A 101 -9.25 -11.01 -2.73
C ASP A 101 -8.38 -9.75 -2.93
N LEU A 102 -8.36 -8.89 -1.90
CA LEU A 102 -7.54 -7.67 -1.91
C LEU A 102 -6.03 -7.97 -1.92
N TYR A 103 -5.60 -9.11 -1.39
CA TYR A 103 -4.18 -9.50 -1.39
C TYR A 103 -3.72 -9.88 -2.79
N ALA A 104 -4.54 -10.59 -3.55
CA ALA A 104 -4.32 -10.91 -4.97
C ALA A 104 -4.23 -9.63 -5.81
N LEU A 105 -5.12 -8.65 -5.58
CA LEU A 105 -5.03 -7.35 -6.25
C LEU A 105 -3.71 -6.64 -5.93
N VAL A 106 -3.34 -6.56 -4.65
CA VAL A 106 -2.09 -5.94 -4.20
C VAL A 106 -0.87 -6.65 -4.79
N HIS A 107 -0.92 -7.98 -4.90
CA HIS A 107 0.11 -8.78 -5.55
C HIS A 107 0.25 -8.40 -7.02
N ASN A 108 -0.85 -8.45 -7.78
CA ASN A 108 -0.86 -8.18 -9.22
C ASN A 108 -0.39 -6.76 -9.53
N LEU A 109 -0.86 -5.75 -8.77
CA LEU A 109 -0.42 -4.36 -8.95
C LEU A 109 1.07 -4.18 -8.64
N ASN A 110 1.56 -4.79 -7.56
CA ASN A 110 2.99 -4.76 -7.27
C ASN A 110 3.78 -5.50 -8.36
N ASP A 111 3.31 -6.61 -8.89
CA ASP A 111 4.04 -7.35 -9.92
C ASP A 111 4.08 -6.58 -11.25
N LEU A 112 2.94 -6.09 -11.72
CA LEU A 112 2.80 -5.30 -12.94
C LEU A 112 3.74 -4.09 -12.96
N TYR A 113 3.87 -3.39 -11.82
CA TYR A 113 4.71 -2.20 -11.69
C TYR A 113 6.06 -2.49 -11.01
N ARG A 114 6.54 -3.75 -11.04
CA ARG A 114 7.79 -4.18 -10.40
C ARG A 114 9.01 -3.33 -10.77
N ASP A 115 9.11 -2.94 -12.04
CA ASP A 115 10.28 -2.22 -12.56
C ASP A 115 10.03 -0.72 -12.75
N ALA A 116 8.81 -0.24 -12.50
CA ALA A 116 8.47 1.18 -12.58
C ALA A 116 9.03 1.95 -11.39
N ALA A 117 10.13 2.69 -11.61
CA ALA A 117 10.87 3.41 -10.57
C ALA A 117 10.08 4.56 -9.91
N ASP A 118 9.12 5.15 -10.64
CA ASP A 118 8.28 6.27 -10.21
C ASP A 118 7.00 5.82 -9.49
N THR A 119 6.76 4.52 -9.44
CA THR A 119 5.53 3.92 -8.91
C THR A 119 5.80 3.33 -7.53
N ALA A 120 5.02 3.76 -6.54
CA ALA A 120 5.12 3.27 -5.17
C ALA A 120 4.74 1.78 -5.05
N ARG A 121 5.24 1.12 -4.01
CA ARG A 121 4.92 -0.27 -3.68
C ARG A 121 3.83 -0.31 -2.62
N ILE A 122 2.86 -1.20 -2.78
CA ILE A 122 1.79 -1.35 -1.79
C ILE A 122 2.25 -2.33 -0.71
N ALA A 123 2.35 -1.85 0.52
CA ALA A 123 2.57 -2.64 1.72
C ALA A 123 1.23 -2.94 2.41
N VAL A 124 0.98 -4.21 2.74
CA VAL A 124 -0.18 -4.61 3.53
C VAL A 124 0.23 -4.61 5.00
N LEU A 125 -0.25 -3.66 5.79
CA LEU A 125 0.22 -3.47 7.17
C LEU A 125 -0.40 -4.52 8.10
N SER A 126 -1.70 -4.44 8.32
CA SER A 126 -2.54 -5.39 9.06
C SER A 126 -3.99 -4.90 9.03
N GLU A 127 -4.89 -5.69 9.59
CA GLU A 127 -6.22 -5.23 9.96
C GLU A 127 -6.18 -4.37 11.23
N TRP A 128 -7.04 -3.37 11.30
CA TRP A 128 -7.25 -2.45 12.42
C TRP A 128 -8.67 -1.88 12.34
N GLU A 129 -9.43 -1.92 13.44
CA GLU A 129 -10.81 -1.36 13.55
C GLU A 129 -11.70 -1.74 12.34
N ASP A 130 -11.81 -3.05 12.05
CA ASP A 130 -12.61 -3.62 10.94
C ASP A 130 -12.22 -3.15 9.52
N ALA A 131 -10.99 -2.68 9.35
CA ALA A 131 -10.43 -2.27 8.06
C ALA A 131 -9.01 -2.81 7.83
N LEU A 132 -8.71 -3.16 6.58
CA LEU A 132 -7.37 -3.50 6.13
C LEU A 132 -6.58 -2.22 5.87
N GLN A 133 -5.43 -2.10 6.53
CA GLN A 133 -4.53 -0.96 6.37
C GLN A 133 -3.51 -1.24 5.26
N LEU A 134 -3.59 -0.47 4.18
CA LEU A 134 -2.70 -0.54 3.03
C LEU A 134 -1.86 0.73 2.94
N TRP A 135 -0.61 0.62 2.50
CA TRP A 135 0.26 1.76 2.37
C TRP A 135 1.07 1.74 1.08
N CYS A 136 0.82 2.71 0.21
CA CYS A 136 1.60 2.96 -1.00
C CYS A 136 2.90 3.70 -0.63
N VAL A 137 3.99 2.95 -0.48
CA VAL A 137 5.29 3.45 -0.05
C VAL A 137 6.18 3.79 -1.25
N PRO A 138 6.68 5.04 -1.38
CA PRO A 138 7.65 5.39 -2.40
C PRO A 138 8.90 4.52 -2.33
N ARG A 139 9.44 4.10 -3.48
CA ARG A 139 10.61 3.20 -3.55
C ARG A 139 11.84 3.74 -2.83
N THR A 140 12.05 5.05 -2.89
CA THR A 140 13.14 5.76 -2.20
C THR A 140 13.08 5.61 -0.68
N ALA A 141 11.88 5.47 -0.11
CA ALA A 141 11.68 5.28 1.33
C ALA A 141 11.60 3.80 1.73
N LEU A 142 11.17 2.92 0.82
CA LEU A 142 10.89 1.51 1.11
C LEU A 142 12.11 0.77 1.65
N ALA A 143 13.30 0.96 1.06
CA ALA A 143 14.52 0.29 1.51
C ALA A 143 14.86 0.62 2.97
N ARG A 144 14.64 1.89 3.37
CA ARG A 144 14.86 2.32 4.75
C ARG A 144 13.79 1.76 5.68
N LEU A 145 12.53 1.84 5.30
CA LEU A 145 11.42 1.30 6.11
C LEU A 145 11.56 -0.20 6.35
N LEU A 146 11.98 -0.98 5.36
CA LEU A 146 12.20 -2.40 5.52
C LEU A 146 13.25 -2.73 6.61
N GLN A 147 14.14 -1.80 6.97
CA GLN A 147 15.09 -2.00 8.06
C GLN A 147 14.53 -1.65 9.44
N GLU A 148 13.39 -0.97 9.51
CA GLU A 148 12.81 -0.53 10.78
C GLU A 148 11.93 -1.63 11.40
N PRO A 149 12.06 -1.86 12.73
CA PRO A 149 11.36 -2.96 13.39
C PRO A 149 9.84 -2.79 13.41
N PHE A 150 9.34 -1.55 13.33
CA PHE A 150 7.91 -1.24 13.33
C PHE A 150 7.23 -1.50 11.98
N PHE A 151 8.00 -1.69 10.91
CA PHE A 151 7.48 -1.88 9.55
C PHE A 151 7.61 -3.35 9.15
N GLN A 152 6.61 -4.14 9.54
CA GLN A 152 6.51 -5.58 9.26
C GLN A 152 5.25 -5.87 8.43
N PRO A 153 5.19 -5.40 7.17
CA PRO A 153 4.01 -5.66 6.34
C PRO A 153 3.86 -7.15 6.06
N GLN A 154 2.63 -7.63 5.97
CA GLN A 154 2.32 -9.04 5.72
C GLN A 154 2.90 -9.53 4.39
N ASN A 155 2.96 -8.66 3.37
CA ASN A 155 3.55 -8.95 2.07
C ASN A 155 5.05 -8.60 1.96
N ARG A 156 5.79 -8.50 3.08
CA ARG A 156 7.20 -8.09 3.13
C ARG A 156 8.10 -8.82 2.13
N ARG A 157 7.91 -10.14 1.94
CA ARG A 157 8.72 -10.93 0.98
C ARG A 157 8.59 -10.42 -0.46
N ALA A 158 7.41 -9.94 -0.85
CA ALA A 158 7.17 -9.38 -2.18
C ALA A 158 7.68 -7.92 -2.35
N LEU A 159 8.03 -7.26 -1.24
CA LEU A 159 8.58 -5.90 -1.23
C LEU A 159 10.11 -5.87 -1.22
N LEU A 160 10.75 -6.97 -0.82
CA LEU A 160 12.19 -7.09 -0.90
C LEU A 160 12.60 -7.07 -2.39
N PRO A 161 13.68 -6.35 -2.74
CA PRO A 161 14.26 -6.50 -4.07
C PRO A 161 14.58 -7.98 -4.28
N ALA A 162 14.28 -8.50 -5.46
CA ALA A 162 14.82 -9.80 -5.86
C ALA A 162 16.33 -9.67 -5.71
N ALA A 163 16.92 -10.39 -4.76
CA ALA A 163 18.37 -10.42 -4.61
C ALA A 163 18.95 -10.64 -6.01
N ALA A 164 19.85 -9.76 -6.44
CA ALA A 164 20.55 -9.89 -7.71
C ALA A 164 21.07 -11.33 -7.75
N ARG A 165 20.45 -12.15 -8.60
CA ARG A 165 20.90 -13.51 -8.86
C ARG A 165 22.21 -13.45 -9.60
#